data_AF-A0A354FI86-F1
#
_entry.id   AF-A0A354FI86-F1
#
_cell.length_a   1.000
_cell.length_b   1.000
_cell.length_c   1.000
_cell.angle_alpha   90.00
_cell.angle_beta   90.00
_cell.angle_gamma   90.00
#
_symmetry.space_group_name_H-M   'P 1'
#
loop_
_entity.id
_entity.type
_entity.pdbx_description
1 polymer ?
#
loop_
_entity_poly.entity_id
_entity_poly.type
_entity_poly.pdbx_seq_one_letter_code
_entity_poly.pdbx_strand_id
1 'polypeptide(L)' 'VNGKPEPITDQLFWAGLSCNVYLPSSVAPVGSTRSQLPCGLQIVGPYLHDHTCIEFARLLEEEFGGFMPPPGYE' A
#
# COMPACT_ATOMS: atom_id res chain seq x y z
N VAL A 1 2.96 -8.67 15.69
CA VAL A 1 1.66 -8.86 14.99
C VAL A 1 0.82 -9.86 15.79
N ASN A 2 -0.50 -9.69 15.89
CA ASN A 2 -1.40 -10.62 16.62
C ASN A 2 -0.96 -10.96 18.06
N GLY A 3 -0.52 -9.96 18.83
CA GLY A 3 -0.06 -10.13 20.21
C GLY A 3 1.34 -10.74 20.36
N LYS A 4 2.05 -11.01 19.26
CA LYS A 4 3.42 -11.53 19.27
C LYS A 4 4.42 -10.49 18.79
N PRO A 5 5.66 -10.47 19.33
CA PRO A 5 6.75 -9.70 18.74
C PRO A 5 7.02 -10.19 17.31
N GLU A 6 7.18 -9.27 16.37
CA GLU A 6 7.62 -9.57 15.00
C GLU A 6 8.76 -8.63 14.61
N PRO A 7 9.78 -9.09 13.87
CA PRO A 7 10.83 -8.24 13.36
C PRO A 7 10.27 -7.14 12.44
N ILE A 8 10.73 -5.91 12.61
CA ILE A 8 10.34 -4.80 11.74
C ILE A 8 10.74 -5.04 10.27
N THR A 9 11.81 -5.81 10.07
CA THR A 9 12.36 -6.14 8.75
C THR A 9 11.39 -6.93 7.87
N ASP A 10 10.47 -7.68 8.47
CA ASP A 10 9.54 -8.53 7.73
C ASP A 10 8.53 -7.71 6.92
N GLN A 11 8.12 -6.55 7.46
CA GLN A 11 7.27 -5.60 6.73
C GLN A 11 8.10 -4.74 5.76
N LEU A 12 9.32 -4.39 6.16
CA LEU A 12 10.25 -3.61 5.33
C LEU A 12 10.75 -4.40 4.12
N PHE A 13 10.58 -5.72 4.06
CA PHE A 13 10.94 -6.50 2.89
C PHE A 13 10.27 -5.95 1.62
N TRP A 14 8.96 -5.65 1.68
CA TRP A 14 8.20 -5.13 0.55
C TRP A 14 8.47 -3.65 0.27
N ALA A 15 8.46 -2.82 1.30
CA ALA A 15 8.68 -1.37 1.16
C ALA A 15 10.14 -1.01 0.84
N GLY A 16 11.08 -1.81 1.37
CA GLY A 16 12.51 -1.55 1.26
C GLY A 16 13.06 -1.83 -0.14
N LEU A 17 12.48 -2.78 -0.89
CA LEU A 17 13.03 -3.19 -2.18
C LEU A 17 13.11 -2.00 -3.17
N SER A 18 12.02 -1.25 -3.35
CA SER A 18 12.01 -0.06 -4.22
C SER A 18 12.88 1.07 -3.69
N CYS A 19 12.92 1.27 -2.36
CA CYS A 19 13.73 2.30 -1.73
C CYS A 19 15.23 2.10 -1.95
N ASN A 20 15.72 0.85 -1.91
CA ASN A 20 17.15 0.53 -2.11
C ASN A 20 17.65 0.81 -3.54
N VAL A 21 16.74 0.86 -4.52
CA VAL A 21 17.08 1.11 -5.93
C VAL A 21 16.51 2.42 -6.46
N TYR A 22 16.06 3.31 -5.57
CA TYR A 22 15.56 4.65 -5.91
C TYR A 22 14.39 4.66 -6.90
N LEU A 23 13.56 3.62 -6.92
CA LEU A 23 12.36 3.57 -7.74
C LEU A 23 11.17 4.21 -7.01
N PRO A 24 10.31 4.96 -7.71
CA PRO A 24 9.10 5.50 -7.11
C PRO A 24 8.13 4.37 -6.76
N SER A 25 7.46 4.54 -5.61
CA SER A 25 6.52 3.57 -5.08
C SER A 25 5.32 4.28 -4.44
N SER A 26 4.11 3.84 -4.76
CA SER A 26 2.86 4.32 -4.14
C SER A 26 2.05 3.13 -3.62
N VAL A 27 1.21 3.35 -2.60
CA VAL A 27 0.35 2.30 -2.04
C VAL A 27 -1.10 2.77 -2.09
N ALA A 28 -1.97 1.97 -2.71
CA ALA A 28 -3.40 2.23 -2.81
C ALA A 28 -4.21 1.18 -2.02
N PRO A 29 -5.36 1.53 -1.42
CA PRO A 29 -6.27 0.57 -0.82
C PRO A 29 -6.91 -0.34 -1.88
N VAL A 30 -6.97 -1.63 -1.60
CA VAL A 30 -7.56 -2.65 -2.51
C VAL A 30 -8.60 -3.52 -1.80
N GLY A 31 -9.27 -2.94 -0.81
CA GLY A 31 -10.30 -3.60 0.01
C GLY A 31 -9.77 -4.17 1.32
N SER A 32 -10.49 -5.16 1.85
CA SER A 32 -10.23 -5.73 3.17
C SER A 32 -10.08 -7.24 3.13
N THR A 33 -9.30 -7.79 4.05
CA THR A 33 -9.21 -9.24 4.28
C THR A 33 -10.56 -9.80 4.76
N ARG A 34 -10.67 -11.14 4.79
CA ARG A 34 -11.81 -11.84 5.41
C ARG A 34 -12.03 -11.46 6.87
N SER A 35 -10.98 -11.05 7.58
CA SER A 35 -11.04 -10.58 8.97
C SER A 35 -11.22 -9.06 9.08
N GLN A 36 -11.67 -8.40 8.00
CA GLN A 36 -11.96 -6.96 7.95
C GLN A 36 -10.75 -6.06 8.25
N LEU A 37 -9.53 -6.53 7.95
CA LEU A 37 -8.33 -5.69 8.02
C LEU A 37 -8.07 -5.05 6.65
N PRO A 38 -7.69 -3.76 6.59
CA PRO A 38 -7.41 -3.09 5.32
C PRO A 38 -6.20 -3.71 4.61
N CYS A 39 -6.28 -3.81 3.28
CA CYS A 39 -5.20 -4.26 2.41
C CYS A 39 -4.73 -3.14 1.50
N GLY A 40 -3.41 -2.99 1.39
CA GLY A 40 -2.78 -2.08 0.43
C GLY A 40 -2.06 -2.84 -0.68
N LEU A 41 -2.04 -2.26 -1.88
CA LEU A 41 -1.26 -2.72 -3.02
C LEU A 41 -0.12 -1.73 -3.30
N GLN A 42 1.12 -2.22 -3.27
CA GLN A 42 2.30 -1.43 -3.62
C GLN A 42 2.52 -1.42 -5.14
N ILE A 43 2.67 -0.22 -5.69
CA ILE A 43 2.81 0.06 -7.11
C ILE A 43 4.22 0.64 -7.31
N VAL A 44 5.09 -0.12 -7.95
CA VAL A 44 6.47 0.30 -8.25
C VAL A 44 6.58 0.69 -9.72
N GLY A 45 7.05 1.92 -9.97
CA GLY A 45 7.20 2.46 -11.32
C GLY A 45 8.66 2.56 -11.76
N PRO A 46 8.90 2.88 -13.05
CA PRO A 46 10.24 3.24 -13.53
C PRO A 46 10.79 4.48 -12.82
N TYR A 47 12.11 4.66 -12.85
CA TYR A 47 12.78 5.83 -12.30
C TYR A 47 12.16 7.15 -12.81
N LEU A 48 11.81 8.06 -11.90
CA LEU A 48 11.16 9.37 -12.14
C LEU A 48 9.72 9.32 -12.69
N HIS A 49 9.05 8.17 -12.61
CA HIS A 49 7.66 8.02 -13.08
C HIS A 49 6.63 8.08 -11.93
N ASP A 50 6.88 8.87 -10.89
CA ASP A 50 6.02 9.02 -9.71
C ASP A 50 4.56 9.32 -10.08
N HIS A 51 4.35 10.23 -11.04
CA HIS A 51 3.02 10.59 -11.52
C HIS A 51 2.27 9.40 -12.13
N THR A 52 2.98 8.45 -12.75
CA THR A 52 2.37 7.21 -13.28
C THR A 52 1.92 6.29 -12.15
N CYS A 53 2.72 6.14 -11.08
CA CYS A 53 2.33 5.36 -9.91
C CYS A 53 1.10 5.94 -9.21
N ILE A 54 1.06 7.27 -9.05
CA ILE A 54 -0.06 7.99 -8.43
C ILE A 54 -1.32 7.87 -9.29
N GLU A 55 -1.19 8.05 -10.62
CA GLU A 55 -2.33 7.91 -11.52
C GLU A 55 -2.89 6.49 -11.52
N PHE A 56 -2.03 5.47 -11.49
CA PHE A 56 -2.48 4.09 -11.35
C PHE A 56 -3.16 3.82 -10.00
N ALA A 57 -2.65 4.41 -8.92
CA ALA A 57 -3.29 4.34 -7.60
C ALA A 57 -4.71 4.94 -7.64
N ARG A 58 -4.88 6.09 -8.29
CA ARG A 58 -6.21 6.73 -8.48
C ARG A 58 -7.18 5.82 -9.24
N LEU A 59 -6.72 5.20 -10.33
CA LEU A 59 -7.53 4.26 -11.11
C LEU A 59 -7.92 3.02 -10.30
N LEU A 60 -7.03 2.52 -9.43
CA LEU A 60 -7.36 1.41 -8.53
C LEU A 60 -8.45 1.79 -7.52
N GLU A 61 -8.41 2.99 -6.97
CA GLU A 61 -9.43 3.43 -6.01
C GLU A 61 -10.83 3.50 -6.66
N GLU A 62 -10.92 3.88 -7.93
CA GLU A 62 -12.18 3.88 -8.70
C GLU A 62 -12.79 2.48 -8.85
N GLU A 63 -11.94 1.45 -9.00
CA GLU A 63 -12.38 0.06 -9.19
C GLU A 63 -12.60 -0.69 -7.86
N PHE A 64 -11.82 -0.39 -6.82
CA PHE A 64 -11.80 -1.16 -5.57
C PHE A 64 -12.43 -0.43 -4.36
N GLY A 65 -12.93 0.80 -4.54
CA GLY A 65 -13.73 1.51 -3.53
C GLY A 65 -12.95 2.41 -2.57
N GLY A 66 -11.67 2.68 -2.87
CA GLY A 66 -10.86 3.68 -2.17
C GLY A 66 -10.66 3.44 -0.67
N PHE A 67 -10.25 4.50 0.03
CA PHE A 67 -10.09 4.48 1.48
C PHE A 67 -11.45 4.51 2.19
N MET A 68 -11.62 3.62 3.18
CA MET A 68 -12.74 3.65 4.11
C MET A 68 -12.21 3.93 5.52
N PRO A 69 -12.64 5.01 6.19
CA PRO A 69 -12.21 5.30 7.55
C PRO A 69 -12.69 4.21 8.51
N PRO A 70 -11.89 3.88 9.55
CA PRO A 70 -12.35 2.96 10.59
C PRO A 70 -13.51 3.59 11.39
N PRO A 71 -14.41 2.78 11.97
CA PRO A 71 -15.52 3.30 12.78
C PRO A 71 -15.04 4.21 13.91
N GLY A 72 -15.70 5.37 14.07
CA GLY A 72 -15.38 6.35 15.12
C GLY A 72 -14.36 7.42 14.73
N TYR A 73 -13.94 7.45 13.46
CA TYR A 73 -12.99 8.42 12.91
C TYR A 73 -13.52 9.09 11.62
N GLU A 74 -14.78 9.53 11.63
CA GLU A 74 -15.38 10.29 10.51
C GLU A 74 -14.77 11.69 10.36
#